data_AF-X0Y4B5-F1
#
_entry.id   AF-X0Y4B5-F1
#
_cell.length_a   1.000
_cell.length_b   1.000
_cell.length_c   1.000
_cell.angle_alpha   90.00
_cell.angle_beta   90.00
_cell.angle_gamma   90.00
#
_symmetry.space_group_name_H-M   'P 1'
#
loop_
_entity.id
_entity.type
_entity.pdbx_description
1 polymer ?
#
loop_
_entity_poly.entity_id
_entity_poly.type
_entity_poly.pdbx_seq_one_letter_code
_entity_poly.pdbx_strand_id
1 'polypeptide(L)'
;MDEVKDREVGTEGESYRVNVGGFEGPIELLLFLIRKSEINIYDIPISKITGQYLQYLSVLKKIDINLTSEFLVMAATLLLIKSKMLLPSPPGMEDEEKEDPREELVRQLIEYQRYKSASRMLSRR
;
A
#
# COMPACT_ATOMS: atom_id res chain seq x y z
N MET A 1 -13.77 -46.56 27.01
CA MET A 1 -15.15 -46.28 26.59
C MET A 1 -15.47 -44.84 26.98
N ASP A 2 -15.14 -43.81 26.21
CA ASP A 2 -14.34 -43.57 25.00
C ASP A 2 -14.02 -42.05 25.08
N GLU A 3 -12.76 -41.62 25.09
CA GLU A 3 -12.03 -41.09 23.92
C GLU A 3 -12.92 -40.61 22.76
N VAL A 4 -13.10 -39.28 22.61
CA VAL A 4 -12.97 -38.47 21.36
C VAL A 4 -12.93 -37.00 21.84
N LYS A 5 -11.77 -36.33 21.96
CA LYS A 5 -10.87 -35.75 20.93
C LYS A 5 -11.32 -34.38 20.39
N ASP A 6 -10.45 -33.40 20.67
CA ASP A 6 -10.07 -32.19 19.92
C ASP A 6 -11.15 -31.37 19.20
N ARG A 7 -11.17 -30.07 19.52
CA ARG A 7 -10.59 -29.07 18.61
C ARG A 7 -10.46 -27.71 19.30
N GLU A 8 -9.23 -27.34 19.57
CA GLU A 8 -8.80 -25.95 19.64
C GLU A 8 -9.20 -25.26 18.34
N VAL A 9 -9.87 -24.11 18.44
CA VAL A 9 -9.83 -23.11 17.38
C VAL A 9 -9.35 -21.83 18.04
N GLY A 10 -8.04 -21.65 17.98
CA GLY A 10 -7.41 -20.37 18.22
C GLY A 10 -7.92 -19.36 17.21
N THR A 11 -8.42 -18.24 17.70
CA THR A 11 -8.41 -17.00 16.95
C THR A 11 -7.55 -16.04 17.74
N GLU A 12 -6.24 -16.15 17.55
CA GLU A 12 -5.33 -15.05 17.82
C GLU A 12 -5.69 -13.92 16.86
N GLY A 13 -6.61 -13.06 17.29
CA GLY A 13 -6.71 -11.73 16.75
C GLY A 13 -5.44 -11.00 17.14
N GLU A 14 -4.42 -11.08 16.28
CA GLU A 14 -3.20 -10.27 16.38
C GLU A 14 -3.62 -8.84 16.73
N SER A 15 -3.23 -8.40 17.92
CA SER A 15 -3.43 -7.03 18.37
C SER A 15 -2.78 -6.12 17.33
N TYR A 16 -3.59 -5.46 16.50
CA TYR A 16 -3.12 -4.37 15.66
C TYR A 16 -2.75 -3.21 16.57
N ARG A 17 -1.53 -3.27 17.14
CA ARG A 17 -0.84 -2.08 17.64
C ARG A 17 -0.62 -1.19 16.42
N VAL A 18 -1.56 -0.28 16.19
CA VAL A 18 -1.36 0.84 15.27
C VAL A 18 -0.31 1.73 15.93
N ASN A 19 0.96 1.41 15.72
CA ASN A 19 2.07 2.27 16.08
C ASN A 19 2.09 3.39 15.03
N VAL A 20 1.36 4.48 15.31
CA VAL A 20 1.32 5.66 14.44
C VAL A 20 2.69 6.32 14.52
N GLY A 21 3.60 5.88 13.62
CA GLY A 21 4.99 6.35 13.53
C GLY A 21 6.01 5.32 13.02
N GLY A 22 5.63 4.04 12.82
CA GLY A 22 6.60 2.95 12.60
C GLY A 22 6.65 2.30 11.21
N PHE A 23 6.34 3.03 10.13
CA PHE A 23 6.53 2.48 8.77
C PHE A 23 7.97 2.71 8.32
N GLU A 24 8.59 1.68 7.75
CA GLU A 24 9.94 1.71 7.20
C GLU A 24 10.05 2.53 5.90
N GLY A 25 8.91 2.89 5.29
CA GLY A 25 8.90 3.76 4.11
C GLY A 25 7.52 3.98 3.48
N PRO A 26 7.47 4.75 2.38
CA PRO A 26 6.21 5.13 1.73
C PRO A 26 5.47 3.95 1.08
N ILE A 27 6.21 2.96 0.56
CA ILE A 27 5.63 1.75 -0.05
C ILE A 27 4.92 0.88 0.99
N GLU A 28 5.50 0.76 2.19
CA GLU A 28 4.86 0.03 3.28
C GLU A 28 3.56 0.68 3.72
N LEU A 29 3.57 2.01 3.85
CA LEU A 29 2.36 2.78 4.15
C LEU A 29 1.27 2.55 3.08
N LEU A 30 1.65 2.55 1.80
CA LEU A 30 0.70 2.27 0.71
C LEU A 30 0.11 0.86 0.81
N LEU A 31 0.92 -0.16 1.06
CA LEU A 31 0.43 -1.53 1.27
C LEU A 31 -0.52 -1.62 2.46
N PHE A 32 -0.22 -0.91 3.55
CA PHE A 32 -1.12 -0.81 4.70
C PHE A 32 -2.46 -0.18 4.31
N LEU A 33 -2.47 0.94 3.59
CA LEU A 33 -3.69 1.62 3.16
C LEU A 33 -4.53 0.78 2.18
N ILE A 34 -3.88 0.08 1.25
CA ILE A 34 -4.53 -0.84 0.30
C ILE A 34 -5.22 -1.98 1.05
N ARG A 35 -4.52 -2.62 1.99
CA ARG A 35 -5.08 -3.69 2.83
C ARG A 35 -6.23 -3.19 3.70
N LYS A 36 -6.05 -2.05 4.35
CA LYS A 36 -7.07 -1.43 5.21
C LYS A 36 -8.35 -1.06 4.45
N SER A 37 -8.21 -0.72 3.17
CA SER A 37 -9.33 -0.33 2.31
C SER A 37 -9.91 -1.49 1.49
N GLU A 38 -9.41 -2.72 1.70
CA GLU A 38 -9.79 -3.93 0.95
C GLU A 38 -9.68 -3.74 -0.57
N ILE A 39 -8.66 -3.01 -1.01
CA ILE A 39 -8.40 -2.71 -2.42
C ILE A 39 -7.57 -3.85 -3.03
N ASN A 40 -7.91 -4.24 -4.26
CA ASN A 40 -7.07 -5.14 -5.04
C ASN A 40 -5.79 -4.41 -5.48
N ILE A 41 -4.62 -4.99 -5.18
CA ILE A 41 -3.31 -4.45 -5.55
C ILE A 41 -3.12 -4.29 -7.07
N TYR A 42 -3.82 -5.09 -7.89
CA TYR A 42 -3.77 -5.00 -9.35
C TYR A 42 -4.71 -3.94 -9.91
N ASP A 43 -5.71 -3.49 -9.13
CA ASP A 43 -6.68 -2.49 -9.57
C ASP A 43 -6.85 -1.41 -8.48
N ILE A 44 -5.83 -0.56 -8.39
CA ILE A 44 -5.77 0.47 -7.35
C ILE A 44 -6.55 1.71 -7.82
N PRO A 45 -7.59 2.16 -7.09
CA PRO A 45 -8.22 3.44 -7.34
C PRO A 45 -7.29 4.57 -6.84
N ILE A 46 -6.44 5.07 -7.74
CA ILE A 46 -5.40 6.06 -7.43
C ILE A 46 -5.97 7.31 -6.74
N SER A 47 -7.14 7.78 -7.16
CA SER A 47 -7.81 8.92 -6.52
C SER A 47 -8.08 8.71 -5.03
N LYS A 48 -8.54 7.52 -4.64
CA LYS A 48 -8.85 7.17 -3.25
C LYS A 48 -7.56 6.99 -2.45
N ILE A 49 -6.60 6.24 -2.99
CA ILE A 49 -5.35 5.94 -2.25
C ILE A 49 -4.51 7.20 -2.04
N THR A 50 -4.46 8.09 -3.03
CA THR A 50 -3.75 9.37 -2.92
C THR A 50 -4.35 10.24 -1.83
N GLY A 51 -5.69 10.32 -1.75
CA GLY A 51 -6.36 11.08 -0.70
C GLY A 51 -6.05 10.54 0.69
N GLN A 52 -6.12 9.22 0.86
CA GLN A 52 -5.78 8.57 2.13
C GLN A 52 -4.31 8.76 2.51
N TYR A 53 -3.40 8.64 1.53
CA TYR A 53 -1.97 8.84 1.73
C TYR A 53 -1.68 10.26 2.22
N LEU A 54 -2.21 11.28 1.54
CA LEU A 54 -2.03 12.67 1.92
C LEU A 54 -2.65 12.99 3.29
N GLN A 55 -3.81 12.40 3.60
CA GLN A 55 -4.43 12.56 4.91
C GLN A 55 -3.53 11.98 6.00
N TYR A 56 -3.02 10.76 5.82
CA TYR A 56 -2.11 10.12 6.76
C TYR A 56 -0.81 10.93 6.92
N LEU A 57 -0.26 11.42 5.80
CA LEU A 57 0.93 12.25 5.76
C LEU A 57 0.74 13.56 6.54
N SER A 58 -0.44 14.18 6.44
CA SER A 58 -0.76 15.39 7.20
C SER A 58 -0.83 15.16 8.71
N VAL A 59 -1.26 13.97 9.14
CA VAL A 59 -1.27 13.57 10.55
C VAL A 59 0.14 13.30 11.03
N LEU A 60 0.94 12.55 10.26
CA LEU A 60 2.35 12.29 10.57
C LEU A 60 3.13 13.60 10.69
N LYS A 61 2.97 14.55 9.76
CA LYS A 61 3.65 15.85 9.79
C LYS A 61 3.31 16.69 11.02
N LYS A 62 2.12 16.51 11.61
CA LYS A 62 1.72 17.18 12.86
C LYS A 62 2.36 16.54 14.10
N ILE A 63 2.70 15.26 14.02
CA ILE A 63 3.28 14.48 15.12
C ILE A 63 4.81 14.55 15.07
N ASP A 64 5.39 14.53 13.87
CA ASP A 64 6.83 14.58 13.62
C ASP A 64 7.14 15.46 12.41
N ILE A 65 7.97 16.48 12.61
CA ILE A 65 8.40 17.40 11.56
C ILE A 65 9.52 16.81 10.69
N ASN A 66 10.19 15.75 11.15
CA ASN A 66 11.29 15.06 10.45
C ASN A 66 10.79 14.07 9.41
N LEU A 67 9.72 14.42 8.70
CA LEU A 67 9.22 13.61 7.60
C LEU A 67 10.32 13.45 6.54
N THR A 68 10.62 12.21 6.14
CA THR A 68 11.67 11.96 5.16
C THR A 68 11.24 12.43 3.76
N SER A 69 12.23 12.83 2.95
CA SER A 69 12.03 13.28 1.56
C SER A 69 11.31 12.22 0.71
N GLU A 70 11.49 10.94 1.02
CA GLU A 70 10.88 9.81 0.32
C GLU A 70 9.35 9.84 0.35
N PHE A 71 8.73 10.24 1.47
CA PHE A 71 7.27 10.37 1.53
C PHE A 71 6.75 11.52 0.67
N LEU A 72 7.50 12.63 0.61
CA LEU A 72 7.15 13.76 -0.26
C LEU A 72 7.27 13.39 -1.74
N VAL A 73 8.33 12.66 -2.10
CA VAL A 73 8.51 12.11 -3.45
C VAL A 73 7.33 11.22 -3.81
N MET A 74 6.94 10.29 -2.92
CA MET A 74 5.79 9.43 -3.18
C MET A 74 4.47 10.21 -3.30
N ALA A 75 4.25 11.22 -2.46
CA ALA A 75 3.08 12.09 -2.58
C ALA A 75 3.01 12.77 -3.96
N ALA A 76 4.15 13.30 -4.44
CA ALA A 76 4.25 13.91 -5.77
C ALA A 76 4.00 12.87 -6.88
N THR A 77 4.56 11.67 -6.76
CA THR A 77 4.33 10.56 -7.70
C THR A 77 2.85 10.19 -7.79
N LEU A 78 2.17 10.04 -6.65
CA LEU A 78 0.73 9.72 -6.62
C LEU A 78 -0.12 10.83 -7.27
N LEU A 79 0.21 12.09 -7.00
CA LEU A 79 -0.45 13.24 -7.64
C LEU A 79 -0.22 13.26 -9.15
N LEU A 80 1.00 12.96 -9.61
CA LEU A 80 1.32 12.86 -11.03
C LEU A 80 0.51 11.74 -11.71
N ILE A 81 0.48 10.54 -11.12
CA ILE A 81 -0.31 9.42 -11.65
C ILE A 81 -1.79 9.81 -11.71
N LYS A 82 -2.33 10.38 -10.63
CA LYS A 82 -3.72 10.86 -10.59
C LYS A 82 -4.01 11.86 -11.70
N SER A 83 -3.11 12.83 -11.90
CA SER A 83 -3.25 13.84 -12.96
C SER A 83 -3.29 13.18 -14.34
N LYS A 84 -2.32 12.30 -14.64
CA LYS A 84 -2.26 11.56 -15.92
C LYS A 84 -3.53 10.76 -16.20
N MET A 85 -4.10 10.10 -15.18
CA MET A 85 -5.34 9.34 -15.32
C MET A 85 -6.58 10.21 -15.61
N LEU A 86 -6.55 11.49 -15.24
CA LEU A 86 -7.66 12.42 -15.47
C LEU A 86 -7.54 13.18 -16.79
N LEU A 87 -6.38 13.13 -17.45
CA LEU A 87 -6.16 13.86 -18.71
C LEU A 87 -6.86 13.13 -19.87
N PRO A 88 -7.53 13.87 -20.76
CA PRO A 88 -8.12 13.30 -21.97
C PRO A 88 -7.01 12.72 -22.87
N SER A 89 -7.33 11.61 -23.56
CA SER A 89 -6.41 11.03 -24.56
C SER A 89 -6.06 12.06 -25.63
N PRO A 90 -4.79 12.18 -26.04
CA PRO A 90 -4.43 12.93 -27.24
C PRO A 90 -5.23 12.40 -28.45
N PRO A 91 -5.73 13.27 -29.33
CA PRO A 91 -6.45 12.84 -30.52
C PRO A 91 -5.54 11.97 -31.39
N GLY A 92 -5.95 10.72 -31.65
CA GLY A 92 -5.22 9.77 -32.48
C GLY A 92 -4.42 8.68 -31.75
N MET A 93 -4.43 8.63 -30.41
CA MET A 93 -3.94 7.45 -29.67
C MET A 93 -5.06 6.41 -29.54
N GLU A 94 -4.79 5.18 -29.99
CA GLU A 94 -5.65 4.03 -29.72
C GLU A 94 -5.55 3.63 -28.25
N ASP A 95 -6.65 3.17 -27.65
CA ASP A 95 -6.69 2.84 -26.22
C ASP A 95 -5.73 1.68 -25.85
N GLU A 96 -5.36 0.83 -26.81
CA GLU A 96 -4.41 -0.28 -26.62
C GLU A 96 -2.95 0.18 -26.51
N GLU A 97 -2.61 1.37 -27.01
CA GLU A 97 -1.25 1.94 -26.90
C GLU A 97 -1.03 2.71 -25.60
N LYS A 98 -2.08 2.85 -24.78
CA LYS A 98 -2.05 3.64 -23.56
C LYS A 98 -1.42 2.84 -22.41
N GLU A 99 -0.15 3.12 -22.10
CA GLU A 99 0.48 2.61 -20.89
C GLU A 99 -0.29 3.06 -19.64
N ASP A 100 -0.61 2.10 -18.76
CA ASP A 100 -1.29 2.42 -17.51
C ASP A 100 -0.30 3.14 -16.58
N PRO A 101 -0.55 4.42 -16.23
CA PRO A 101 0.40 5.21 -15.44
C PRO A 101 0.63 4.66 -14.03
N ARG A 102 -0.19 3.70 -13.55
CA ARG A 102 -0.01 3.05 -12.25
C ARG A 102 0.83 1.76 -12.30
N GLU A 103 1.18 1.26 -13.47
CA GLU A 103 1.80 -0.06 -13.64
C GLU A 103 3.11 -0.19 -12.86
N GLU A 104 3.99 0.81 -12.96
CA GLU A 104 5.25 0.83 -12.20
C GLU A 104 5.03 0.80 -10.68
N LEU A 105 4.03 1.55 -10.20
CA LEU A 105 3.70 1.56 -8.77
C LEU A 105 3.21 0.18 -8.30
N VAL A 106 2.34 -0.47 -9.08
CA VAL A 106 1.83 -1.81 -8.78
C VAL A 106 2.99 -2.82 -8.73
N ARG A 107 3.92 -2.75 -9.68
CA ARG A 107 5.11 -3.60 -9.71
C ARG A 107 5.93 -3.48 -8.43
N GLN A 108 6.23 -2.25 -8.01
CA GLN A 108 6.98 -1.96 -6.79
C GLN A 108 6.28 -2.47 -5.53
N LEU A 109 4.96 -2.31 -5.44
CA LEU A 109 4.16 -2.79 -4.31
C LEU A 109 4.21 -4.33 -4.19
N ILE A 110 4.08 -5.04 -5.31
CA ILE A 110 4.15 -6.51 -5.36
C ILE A 110 5.54 -6.99 -4.98
N GLU A 111 6.58 -6.36 -5.53
CA GLU A 111 7.97 -6.70 -5.26
C GLU A 111 8.31 -6.52 -3.78
N TYR A 112 7.95 -5.38 -3.19
CA TYR A 112 8.15 -5.14 -1.76
C TYR A 112 7.37 -6.15 -0.90
N GLN A 113 6.11 -6.47 -1.27
CA GLN A 113 5.34 -7.48 -0.55
C GLN A 113 6.02 -8.86 -0.57
N ARG A 114 6.63 -9.25 -1.70
CA ARG A 114 7.40 -10.51 -1.83
C ARG A 114 8.61 -10.48 -0.92
N TYR A 115 9.45 -9.45 -0.97
CA TYR A 115 10.64 -9.35 -0.10
C TYR A 115 10.27 -9.38 1.38
N LYS A 116 9.21 -8.66 1.77
CA LYS A 116 8.75 -8.63 3.16
C LYS A 116 8.21 -9.99 3.64
N SER A 117 7.63 -10.79 2.75
CA SER A 117 7.23 -12.16 3.08
C SER A 117 8.43 -13.10 3.21
N ALA A 118 9.40 -13.01 2.30
CA ALA A 118 10.62 -13.81 2.35
C ALA A 118 11.46 -13.50 3.60
N SER A 119 11.63 -12.23 3.95
CA SER A 119 12.30 -11.79 5.17
C SER A 119 11.62 -12.35 6.43
N ARG A 120 10.28 -12.31 6.49
CA ARG A 120 9.51 -12.92 7.59
C ARG A 120 9.67 -14.43 7.68
N MET A 121 9.75 -15.13 6.56
CA MET A 121 10.00 -16.58 6.55
C MET A 121 11.40 -16.92 7.05
N LEU A 122 12.42 -16.14 6.66
CA LEU A 122 13.80 -16.30 7.11
C LEU A 122 13.96 -16.00 8.60
N SER A 123 13.31 -14.96 9.11
CA SER A 123 13.36 -14.60 10.54
C SER A 123 12.66 -15.60 11.47
N ARG A 124 11.81 -16.48 10.93
CA ARG A 124 11.11 -17.54 11.69
C ARG A 124 11.88 -18.87 11.72
N ARG A 125 13.03 -18.94 11.06
CA ARG A 125 13.98 -20.07 11.12
C ARG A 125 15.15 -19.72 12.01
#